data_AF-A0A6J0NZM3-F1
#
_entry.id   AF-A0A6J0NZM3-F1
#
_cell.length_a   1.000
_cell.length_b   1.000
_cell.length_c   1.000
_cell.angle_alpha   90.00
_cell.angle_beta   90.00
_cell.angle_gamma   90.00
#
_symmetry.space_group_name_H-M   'P 1'
#
loop_
_entity.id
_entity.type
_entity.pdbx_description
1 polymer ?
#
loop_
_entity_poly.entity_id
_entity_poly.type
_entity_poly.pdbx_seq_one_letter_code
_entity_poly.pdbx_strand_id
1 'polypeptide(L)'
;LGVPILEKLAPPIAPFFIGRTGTQLFLTDGKADKPPLLLRMASDCEDLKFLSSLGAFLCRILYANVSYDYMVGWRTSSIRRETELFKPPRRSLDGYKHVVDVEYCPTVSSDGAHFPPEAAKAKEAAQSSPSPQNTLQYHEIVEEEMIRSLQMLGWKKVDVSFHSTFWPYLAHNNIHVKRERLHKAGAGVVAHVVDSIKQQESSTFITASL
;
A
#
# COMPACT_ATOMS: atom_id res chain seq x y z
N LEU A 1 10.15 -3.77 -11.08
CA LEU A 1 10.28 -4.76 -10.00
C LEU A 1 10.96 -4.04 -8.84
N GLY A 2 10.14 -3.51 -7.93
CA GLY A 2 10.65 -2.87 -6.71
C GLY A 2 11.37 -3.91 -5.86
N VAL A 3 12.38 -3.47 -5.12
CA VAL A 3 13.02 -4.31 -4.10
C VAL A 3 11.92 -4.65 -3.08
N PRO A 4 11.83 -5.90 -2.59
CA PRO A 4 10.80 -6.20 -1.64
C PRO A 4 11.05 -5.36 -0.37
N ILE A 5 9.97 -4.73 0.05
CA ILE A 5 9.73 -3.99 1.29
C ILE A 5 10.94 -3.96 2.23
N LEU A 6 11.79 -2.94 2.17
CA LEU A 6 12.82 -2.73 3.21
C LEU A 6 13.81 -3.91 3.41
N GLU A 7 13.95 -4.83 2.44
CA GLU A 7 14.32 -6.25 2.67
C GLU A 7 15.69 -6.58 3.27
N LYS A 8 16.60 -5.65 3.52
CA LYS A 8 17.94 -6.03 4.00
C LYS A 8 18.51 -5.35 5.22
N LEU A 9 18.09 -4.16 5.62
CA LEU A 9 18.70 -3.52 6.80
C LEU A 9 17.75 -2.46 7.37
N ALA A 10 17.05 -2.82 8.43
CA ALA A 10 17.26 -2.05 9.65
C ALA A 10 18.11 -3.01 10.52
N PRO A 11 19.39 -2.71 10.79
CA PRO A 11 20.26 -3.63 11.53
C PRO A 11 19.63 -3.97 12.90
N PRO A 12 20.10 -5.00 13.62
CA PRO A 12 19.59 -5.45 14.95
C PRO A 12 19.38 -4.35 16.03
N ILE A 13 19.74 -3.11 15.72
CA ILE A 13 19.70 -1.88 16.51
C ILE A 13 18.54 -0.95 16.13
N ALA A 14 17.81 -1.22 15.05
CA ALA A 14 16.67 -0.41 14.59
C ALA A 14 15.59 -0.16 15.65
N PRO A 15 15.25 -1.11 16.55
CA PRO A 15 14.32 -0.84 17.65
C PRO A 15 14.80 0.26 18.63
N PHE A 16 16.11 0.56 18.67
CA PHE A 16 16.69 1.55 19.58
C PHE A 16 16.74 2.98 18.99
N PHE A 17 16.66 3.13 17.67
CA PHE A 17 16.76 4.44 17.00
C PHE A 17 15.48 4.88 16.29
N ILE A 18 14.48 4.01 16.23
CA ILE A 18 13.22 4.27 15.55
C ILE A 18 12.16 4.62 16.59
N GLY A 19 11.68 5.86 16.55
CA GLY A 19 10.58 6.31 17.40
C GLY A 19 9.28 5.54 17.14
N ARG A 20 8.25 5.80 17.95
CA ARG A 20 6.95 5.10 17.90
C ARG A 20 6.37 4.92 16.49
N THR A 21 6.45 5.93 15.64
CA THR A 21 5.92 5.86 14.27
C THR A 21 6.63 4.82 13.42
N GLY A 22 7.94 4.69 13.56
CA GLY A 22 8.65 3.72 12.75
C GLY A 22 8.48 2.29 13.27
N THR A 23 8.36 2.05 14.59
CA THR A 23 8.03 0.69 15.06
C THR A 23 6.68 0.22 14.52
N GLN A 24 5.71 1.13 14.40
CA GLN A 24 4.43 0.88 13.74
C GLN A 24 4.57 0.63 12.23
N LEU A 25 5.36 1.47 11.53
CA LEU A 25 5.63 1.31 10.10
C LEU A 25 6.28 -0.04 9.76
N PHE A 26 7.18 -0.50 10.63
CA PHE A 26 7.88 -1.77 10.50
C PHE A 26 7.15 -2.94 11.13
N LEU A 27 5.90 -2.77 11.60
CA LEU A 27 5.10 -3.84 12.20
C LEU A 27 5.73 -4.47 13.46
N THR A 28 6.65 -3.78 14.12
CA THR A 28 7.38 -4.27 15.31
C THR A 28 6.78 -3.78 16.63
N ASP A 29 5.72 -2.98 16.58
CA ASP A 29 5.08 -2.41 17.76
C ASP A 29 4.28 -3.44 18.58
N GLY A 30 4.21 -3.22 19.90
CA GLY A 30 3.43 -4.05 20.82
C GLY A 30 4.09 -5.37 21.21
N LYS A 31 3.40 -6.12 22.07
CA LYS A 31 3.83 -7.44 22.54
C LYS A 31 3.68 -8.50 21.42
N ALA A 32 4.38 -9.62 21.56
CA ALA A 32 4.35 -10.72 20.60
C ALA A 32 2.94 -11.31 20.41
N ASP A 33 2.14 -11.38 21.48
CA ASP A 33 0.76 -11.89 21.50
C ASP A 33 -0.28 -10.89 21.00
N LYS A 34 0.15 -9.70 20.56
CA LYS A 34 -0.74 -8.64 20.08
C LYS A 34 -0.45 -8.28 18.63
N PRO A 35 -1.49 -8.07 17.80
CA PRO A 35 -1.31 -7.60 16.44
C PRO A 35 -0.67 -6.20 16.43
N PRO A 36 0.25 -5.92 15.48
CA PRO A 36 0.77 -4.57 15.27
C PRO A 36 -0.35 -3.61 14.85
N LEU A 37 -0.19 -2.31 15.09
CA LEU A 37 -1.23 -1.31 14.82
C LEU A 37 -1.74 -1.36 13.38
N LEU A 38 -0.86 -1.47 12.38
CA LEU A 38 -1.28 -1.46 10.97
C LEU A 38 -2.14 -2.69 10.61
N LEU A 39 -1.84 -3.86 11.17
CA LEU A 39 -2.69 -5.04 11.01
C LEU A 39 -4.07 -4.82 11.64
N ARG A 40 -4.12 -4.20 12.83
CA ARG A 40 -5.39 -3.85 13.49
C ARG A 40 -6.22 -2.85 12.68
N MET A 41 -5.57 -1.96 11.92
CA MET A 41 -6.27 -1.01 11.05
C MET A 41 -6.79 -1.65 9.76
N ALA A 42 -6.32 -2.85 9.40
CA ALA A 42 -6.80 -3.61 8.25
C ALA A 42 -8.07 -4.43 8.54
N SER A 43 -8.58 -4.41 9.78
CA SER A 43 -9.85 -5.04 10.17
C SER A 43 -10.63 -4.15 11.15
N ASP A 44 -11.88 -4.54 11.42
CA ASP A 44 -12.62 -4.01 12.56
C ASP A 44 -12.22 -4.79 13.82
N CYS A 45 -11.97 -4.11 14.92
CA CYS A 45 -11.45 -4.72 16.16
C CYS A 45 -12.11 -4.06 17.37
N GLU A 46 -12.74 -4.87 18.22
CA GLU A 46 -13.47 -4.40 19.42
C GLU A 46 -14.45 -3.26 19.02
N ASP A 47 -14.26 -2.07 19.59
CA ASP A 47 -15.06 -0.88 19.34
C ASP A 47 -14.55 -0.03 18.16
N LEU A 48 -13.45 -0.43 17.52
CA LEU A 48 -12.82 0.31 16.43
C LEU A 48 -13.27 -0.23 15.06
N LYS A 49 -13.84 0.65 14.24
CA LYS A 49 -14.42 0.34 12.93
C LYS A 49 -13.53 0.78 11.77
N PHE A 50 -12.25 0.42 11.76
CA PHE A 50 -11.30 0.92 10.75
C PHE A 50 -11.69 0.52 9.32
N LEU A 51 -11.90 -0.78 9.09
CA LEU A 51 -12.22 -1.30 7.76
C LEU A 51 -13.62 -0.86 7.34
N SER A 52 -14.59 -0.89 8.24
CA SER A 52 -15.94 -0.38 7.97
C SER A 52 -15.94 1.12 7.65
N SER A 53 -15.16 1.93 8.37
CA SER A 53 -15.04 3.37 8.09
C SER A 53 -14.38 3.63 6.73
N LEU A 54 -13.36 2.85 6.36
CA LEU A 54 -12.78 2.88 5.02
C LEU A 54 -13.80 2.42 3.95
N GLY A 55 -14.64 1.45 4.29
CA GLY A 55 -15.73 0.95 3.45
C GLY A 55 -16.82 1.99 3.17
N ALA A 56 -17.04 2.93 4.10
CA ALA A 56 -18.04 4.00 3.96
C ALA A 56 -17.73 5.00 2.84
N PHE A 57 -16.47 5.10 2.40
CA PHE A 57 -16.12 5.92 1.23
C PHE A 57 -16.68 5.28 -0.05
N LEU A 58 -17.50 6.03 -0.79
CA LEU A 58 -18.08 5.56 -2.06
C LEU A 58 -17.01 5.21 -3.10
N CYS A 59 -15.87 5.88 -3.05
CA CYS A 59 -14.76 5.59 -3.93
C CYS A 59 -13.45 5.50 -3.18
N ARG A 60 -12.67 4.47 -3.52
CA ARG A 60 -11.33 4.22 -3.00
C ARG A 60 -10.40 4.01 -4.18
N ILE A 61 -9.40 4.88 -4.30
CA ILE A 61 -8.42 4.84 -5.38
C ILE A 61 -7.02 4.73 -4.79
N LEU A 62 -6.24 3.77 -5.26
CA LEU A 62 -4.83 3.58 -4.89
C LEU A 62 -3.96 4.00 -6.06
N TYR A 63 -2.86 4.68 -5.78
CA TYR A 63 -1.84 5.02 -6.76
C TYR A 63 -0.53 4.35 -6.35
N ALA A 64 0.01 3.52 -7.24
CA ALA A 64 1.17 2.69 -6.94
C ALA A 64 2.25 2.83 -8.01
N ASN A 65 3.50 3.05 -7.59
CA ASN A 65 4.63 3.01 -8.51
C ASN A 65 4.97 1.54 -8.84
N VAL A 66 4.93 1.19 -10.13
CA VAL A 66 5.27 -0.18 -10.58
C VAL A 66 6.78 -0.46 -10.59
N SER A 67 7.58 0.60 -10.54
CA SER A 67 9.04 0.53 -10.60
C SER A 67 9.70 1.76 -9.98
N TYR A 68 10.96 1.58 -9.57
CA TYR A 68 11.86 2.64 -9.10
C TYR A 68 11.41 3.40 -7.84
N ASP A 69 10.37 2.94 -7.14
CA ASP A 69 10.05 3.36 -5.78
C ASP A 69 10.72 2.39 -4.79
N TYR A 70 11.76 2.89 -4.12
CA TYR A 70 12.49 2.13 -3.10
C TYR A 70 11.93 2.33 -1.70
N MET A 71 10.98 3.25 -1.51
CA MET A 71 10.37 3.54 -0.21
C MET A 71 9.14 2.66 0.03
N VAL A 72 8.32 2.48 -1.01
CA VAL A 72 7.11 1.65 -0.94
C VAL A 72 7.05 0.73 -2.15
N GLY A 73 6.99 -0.58 -1.89
CA GLY A 73 6.91 -1.59 -2.93
C GLY A 73 5.59 -1.53 -3.72
N TRP A 74 5.62 -1.97 -4.98
CA TRP A 74 4.43 -2.02 -5.84
C TRP A 74 3.33 -2.89 -5.23
N ARG A 75 3.70 -4.06 -4.72
CA ARG A 75 2.79 -5.04 -4.14
C ARG A 75 1.98 -4.47 -2.96
N THR A 76 2.66 -3.83 -2.00
CA THR A 76 2.01 -3.21 -0.84
C THR A 76 1.19 -1.98 -1.21
N SER A 77 1.74 -1.07 -2.02
CA SER A 77 1.03 0.16 -2.41
C SER A 77 -0.18 -0.06 -3.32
N SER A 78 -0.22 -1.18 -4.05
CA SER A 78 -1.37 -1.57 -4.88
C SER A 78 -2.32 -2.57 -4.21
N ILE A 79 -2.04 -2.99 -2.97
CA ILE A 79 -2.80 -4.02 -2.24
C ILE A 79 -2.98 -5.26 -3.13
N ARG A 80 -1.86 -5.76 -3.67
CA ARG A 80 -1.81 -6.96 -4.51
C ARG A 80 -0.89 -7.99 -3.86
N ARG A 81 -1.08 -9.26 -4.20
CA ARG A 81 -0.09 -10.33 -3.99
C ARG A 81 0.92 -10.34 -5.12
N GLU A 82 2.04 -11.05 -4.94
CA GLU A 82 3.05 -11.17 -5.99
C GLU A 82 2.48 -11.87 -7.23
N THR A 83 1.63 -12.88 -7.01
CA THR A 83 0.91 -13.63 -8.05
C THR A 83 -0.14 -12.79 -8.79
N GLU A 84 -0.52 -11.63 -8.24
CA GLU A 84 -1.48 -10.69 -8.83
C GLU A 84 -0.78 -9.58 -9.61
N LEU A 85 0.56 -9.49 -9.54
CA LEU A 85 1.32 -8.52 -10.32
C LEU A 85 1.48 -8.99 -11.77
N PHE A 86 1.37 -8.04 -12.69
CA PHE A 86 1.54 -8.27 -14.12
C PHE A 86 2.72 -7.47 -14.66
N LYS A 87 3.03 -7.65 -15.94
CA LYS A 87 4.04 -6.82 -16.60
C LYS A 87 3.40 -5.46 -16.95
N PRO A 88 3.83 -4.34 -16.35
CA PRO A 88 3.17 -3.07 -16.58
C PRO A 88 3.34 -2.61 -18.04
N PRO A 89 2.29 -2.01 -18.63
CA PRO A 89 2.40 -1.35 -19.92
C PRO A 89 3.53 -0.32 -19.93
N ARG A 90 4.17 -0.16 -21.09
CA ARG A 90 5.21 0.88 -21.31
C ARG A 90 4.63 2.19 -21.84
N ARG A 91 3.34 2.21 -22.14
CA ARG A 91 2.63 3.39 -22.67
C ARG A 91 1.81 4.00 -21.57
N SER A 92 1.78 5.33 -21.53
CA SER A 92 0.88 6.03 -20.65
C SER A 92 -0.55 6.00 -21.21
N LEU A 93 -1.53 6.09 -20.31
CA LEU A 93 -2.90 6.38 -20.65
C LEU A 93 -2.97 7.73 -21.38
N ASP A 94 -3.86 7.82 -22.36
CA ASP A 94 -4.02 9.06 -23.12
C ASP A 94 -4.45 10.21 -22.20
N GLY A 95 -3.85 11.39 -22.40
CA GLY A 95 -4.02 12.56 -21.53
C GLY A 95 -3.29 12.50 -20.17
N TYR A 96 -2.86 11.33 -19.67
CA TYR A 96 -2.26 11.19 -18.34
C TYR A 96 -0.87 10.54 -18.39
N LYS A 97 0.16 11.36 -18.62
CA LYS A 97 1.55 10.89 -18.65
C LYS A 97 1.92 10.16 -17.35
N HIS A 98 2.61 9.03 -17.49
CA HIS A 98 3.07 8.13 -16.43
C HIS A 98 2.01 7.29 -15.72
N VAL A 99 0.71 7.54 -15.91
CA VAL A 99 -0.32 6.56 -15.55
C VAL A 99 -0.28 5.48 -16.63
N VAL A 100 -0.01 4.22 -16.26
CA VAL A 100 0.21 3.14 -17.23
C VAL A 100 -0.88 2.08 -17.22
N ASP A 101 -1.61 1.94 -16.13
CA ASP A 101 -2.77 1.05 -16.04
C ASP A 101 -3.78 1.57 -15.01
N VAL A 102 -5.06 1.31 -15.26
CA VAL A 102 -6.16 1.66 -14.36
C VAL A 102 -7.15 0.50 -14.37
N GLU A 103 -7.32 -0.12 -13.21
CA GLU A 103 -8.15 -1.31 -13.04
C GLU A 103 -9.14 -1.09 -11.89
N TYR A 104 -10.39 -1.53 -12.05
CA TYR A 104 -11.31 -1.66 -10.93
C TYR A 104 -11.33 -3.11 -10.43
N CYS A 105 -10.90 -3.31 -9.18
CA CYS A 105 -10.95 -4.59 -8.51
C CYS A 105 -12.17 -4.63 -7.59
N PRO A 106 -13.12 -5.57 -7.79
CA PRO A 106 -14.26 -5.74 -6.91
C PRO A 106 -13.84 -6.32 -5.54
N THR A 107 -14.78 -6.34 -4.61
CA THR A 107 -14.61 -6.93 -3.27
C THR A 107 -14.31 -8.42 -3.35
N VAL A 108 -13.35 -8.89 -2.55
CA VAL A 108 -13.06 -10.31 -2.37
C VAL A 108 -13.69 -10.79 -1.06
N SER A 109 -14.47 -11.88 -1.10
CA SER A 109 -15.07 -12.46 0.11
C SER A 109 -13.99 -13.04 1.01
N SER A 110 -13.99 -12.66 2.29
CA SER A 110 -13.06 -13.17 3.29
C SER A 110 -13.56 -12.94 4.70
N ASP A 111 -13.01 -13.68 5.67
CA ASP A 111 -13.36 -13.57 7.09
C ASP A 111 -12.69 -12.37 7.81
N GLY A 112 -11.96 -11.51 7.07
CA GLY A 112 -11.27 -10.31 7.59
C GLY A 112 -10.02 -10.59 8.42
N ALA A 113 -9.19 -9.57 8.69
CA ALA A 113 -7.81 -9.79 9.18
C ALA A 113 -7.80 -10.46 10.53
N HIS A 114 -6.93 -11.43 10.69
CA HIS A 114 -6.70 -12.10 11.95
C HIS A 114 -5.24 -11.96 12.37
N PHE A 115 -5.00 -12.16 13.66
CA PHE A 115 -3.66 -12.32 14.18
C PHE A 115 -3.49 -13.78 14.59
N PRO A 116 -3.17 -14.67 13.63
CA PRO A 116 -3.15 -16.09 13.90
C PRO A 116 -2.03 -16.45 14.88
N PRO A 117 -2.15 -17.57 15.63
CA PRO A 117 -1.11 -18.02 16.55
C PRO A 117 0.27 -18.13 15.91
N GLU A 118 0.32 -18.46 14.62
CA GLU A 118 1.53 -18.50 13.80
C GLU A 118 2.19 -17.12 13.67
N ALA A 119 1.41 -16.05 13.49
CA ALA A 119 1.91 -14.68 13.45
C ALA A 119 2.49 -14.26 14.80
N ALA A 120 1.83 -14.63 15.91
CA ALA A 120 2.32 -14.34 17.26
C ALA A 120 3.66 -15.06 17.55
N LYS A 121 3.78 -16.34 17.19
CA LYS A 121 5.02 -17.12 17.31
C LYS A 121 6.13 -16.53 16.43
N ALA A 122 5.82 -16.17 15.19
CA ALA A 122 6.80 -15.55 14.28
C ALA A 122 7.26 -14.17 14.81
N LYS A 123 6.35 -13.38 15.39
CA LYS A 123 6.67 -12.11 16.03
C LYS A 123 7.58 -12.30 17.25
N GLU A 124 7.28 -13.27 18.10
CA GLU A 124 8.11 -13.63 19.25
C GLU A 124 9.51 -14.04 18.82
N ALA A 125 9.63 -14.89 17.80
CA ALA A 125 10.92 -15.29 17.24
C ALA A 125 11.70 -14.11 16.66
N ALA A 126 11.05 -13.20 15.92
CA ALA A 126 11.66 -12.00 15.38
C ALA A 126 12.12 -11.00 16.46
N GLN A 127 11.44 -10.96 17.61
CA GLN A 127 11.80 -10.09 18.74
C GLN A 127 12.88 -10.70 19.64
N SER A 128 12.81 -12.01 19.93
CA SER A 128 13.71 -12.69 20.85
C SER A 128 15.04 -13.10 20.22
N SER A 129 15.02 -13.50 18.93
CA SER A 129 16.21 -13.88 18.16
C SER A 129 16.12 -13.29 16.75
N PRO A 130 16.41 -11.98 16.59
CA PRO A 130 16.27 -11.30 15.30
C PRO A 130 17.19 -11.91 14.25
N SER A 131 16.59 -12.44 13.19
CA SER A 131 17.29 -12.94 12.00
C SER A 131 16.52 -12.54 10.74
N PRO A 132 17.17 -12.44 9.57
CA PRO A 132 16.47 -12.15 8.32
C PRO A 132 15.33 -13.14 8.05
N GLN A 133 15.51 -14.41 8.40
CA GLN A 133 14.51 -15.46 8.20
C GLN A 133 13.28 -15.28 9.10
N ASN A 134 13.48 -15.07 10.40
CA ASN A 134 12.37 -14.88 11.34
C ASN A 134 11.59 -13.60 11.03
N THR A 135 12.30 -12.52 10.69
CA THR A 135 11.69 -11.26 10.27
C THR A 135 10.87 -11.44 9.00
N LEU A 136 11.45 -12.06 7.96
CA LEU A 136 10.73 -12.29 6.70
C LEU A 136 9.46 -13.12 6.93
N GLN A 137 9.57 -14.23 7.67
CA GLN A 137 8.42 -15.09 7.98
C GLN A 137 7.30 -14.31 8.69
N TYR A 138 7.62 -13.49 9.69
CA TYR A 138 6.64 -12.66 10.37
C TYR A 138 5.97 -11.65 9.43
N HIS A 139 6.78 -10.96 8.62
CA HIS A 139 6.29 -9.96 7.68
C HIS A 139 5.38 -10.56 6.60
N GLU A 140 5.73 -11.73 6.05
CA GLU A 140 4.90 -12.43 5.05
C GLU A 140 3.51 -12.78 5.59
N ILE A 141 3.44 -13.30 6.82
CA ILE A 141 2.15 -13.64 7.45
C ILE A 141 1.31 -12.38 7.68
N VAL A 142 1.89 -11.35 8.29
CA VAL A 142 1.13 -10.13 8.61
C VAL A 142 0.70 -9.38 7.35
N GLU A 143 1.54 -9.38 6.33
CA GLU A 143 1.22 -8.74 5.06
C GLU A 143 0.09 -9.44 4.31
N GLU A 144 0.10 -10.79 4.27
CA GLU A 144 -0.99 -11.55 3.67
C GLU A 144 -2.32 -11.27 4.38
N GLU A 145 -2.32 -11.22 5.72
CA GLU A 145 -3.49 -10.86 6.52
C GLU A 145 -4.01 -9.45 6.21
N MET A 146 -3.11 -8.47 6.03
CA MET A 146 -3.49 -7.11 5.64
C MET A 146 -4.07 -7.06 4.21
N ILE A 147 -3.41 -7.71 3.24
CA ILE A 147 -3.86 -7.73 1.84
C ILE A 147 -5.24 -8.37 1.75
N ARG A 148 -5.41 -9.56 2.35
CA ARG A 148 -6.67 -10.30 2.37
C ARG A 148 -7.85 -9.45 2.84
N SER A 149 -7.61 -8.63 3.86
CA SER A 149 -8.66 -7.87 4.52
C SER A 149 -8.96 -6.55 3.82
N LEU A 150 -7.92 -5.85 3.37
CA LEU A 150 -8.11 -4.65 2.57
C LEU A 150 -8.80 -4.96 1.24
N GLN A 151 -8.57 -6.14 0.64
CA GLN A 151 -9.26 -6.59 -0.57
C GLN A 151 -10.74 -6.96 -0.35
N MET A 152 -11.25 -7.00 0.88
CA MET A 152 -12.69 -7.10 1.13
C MET A 152 -13.45 -5.86 0.67
N LEU A 153 -12.75 -4.75 0.44
CA LEU A 153 -13.29 -3.54 -0.17
C LEU A 153 -12.95 -3.48 -1.66
N GLY A 154 -13.83 -2.90 -2.46
CA GLY A 154 -13.55 -2.62 -3.87
C GLY A 154 -12.58 -1.44 -4.02
N TRP A 155 -11.64 -1.54 -4.95
CA TRP A 155 -10.59 -0.55 -5.19
C TRP A 155 -10.45 -0.23 -6.68
N LYS A 156 -10.31 1.06 -7.01
CA LYS A 156 -9.71 1.46 -8.29
C LYS A 156 -8.20 1.55 -8.11
N LYS A 157 -7.44 0.70 -8.78
CA LYS A 157 -5.98 0.65 -8.70
C LYS A 157 -5.39 1.38 -9.90
N VAL A 158 -4.53 2.35 -9.64
CA VAL A 158 -3.85 3.15 -10.66
C VAL A 158 -2.36 2.87 -10.57
N ASP A 159 -1.83 2.26 -11.62
CA ASP A 159 -0.43 1.92 -11.70
C ASP A 159 0.32 3.03 -12.44
N VAL A 160 1.42 3.49 -11.83
CA VAL A 160 2.23 4.62 -12.28
C VAL A 160 3.63 4.15 -12.62
N SER A 161 4.18 4.63 -13.74
CA SER A 161 5.56 4.38 -14.11
C SER A 161 6.28 5.60 -14.66
N PHE A 162 7.40 5.94 -14.01
CA PHE A 162 8.32 6.99 -14.42
C PHE A 162 9.48 6.47 -15.27
N HIS A 163 9.37 5.27 -15.84
CA HIS A 163 10.46 4.65 -16.62
C HIS A 163 10.95 5.50 -17.81
N SER A 164 10.11 6.40 -18.32
CA SER A 164 10.42 7.30 -19.45
C SER A 164 10.94 8.67 -19.00
N THR A 165 11.12 8.90 -17.70
CA THR A 165 11.70 10.14 -17.16
C THR A 165 13.22 10.10 -17.17
N PHE A 166 13.85 11.28 -17.09
CA PHE A 166 15.31 11.40 -17.02
C PHE A 166 15.90 10.82 -15.72
N TRP A 167 15.15 10.89 -14.61
CA TRP A 167 15.53 10.33 -13.30
C TRP A 167 14.41 9.45 -12.75
N PRO A 168 14.29 8.19 -13.22
CA PRO A 168 13.22 7.29 -12.79
C PRO A 168 13.28 6.96 -11.29
N TYR A 169 14.46 6.99 -10.67
CA TYR A 169 14.68 6.73 -9.24
C TYR A 169 14.06 7.78 -8.30
N LEU A 170 13.50 8.86 -8.84
CA LEU A 170 12.70 9.83 -8.10
C LEU A 170 11.20 9.48 -8.10
N ALA A 171 10.81 8.26 -8.50
CA ALA A 171 9.40 7.83 -8.63
C ALA A 171 8.56 8.16 -7.39
N HIS A 172 9.09 7.91 -6.19
CA HIS A 172 8.41 8.24 -4.94
C HIS A 172 8.12 9.73 -4.80
N ASN A 173 9.07 10.59 -5.14
CA ASN A 173 8.88 12.04 -5.08
C ASN A 173 8.09 12.60 -6.26
N ASN A 174 8.13 11.90 -7.41
CA ASN A 174 7.39 12.27 -8.61
C ASN A 174 5.90 12.02 -8.43
N ILE A 175 5.47 10.88 -7.88
CA ILE A 175 4.05 10.51 -7.82
C ILE A 175 3.18 11.55 -7.09
N HIS A 176 3.74 12.22 -6.09
CA HIS A 176 3.07 13.29 -5.31
C HIS A 176 3.63 14.71 -5.57
N VAL A 177 4.48 14.89 -6.59
CA VAL A 177 5.05 16.20 -7.01
C VAL A 177 5.61 17.00 -5.82
N LYS A 178 6.47 16.39 -4.99
CA LYS A 178 6.96 16.98 -3.73
C LYS A 178 7.58 18.37 -3.87
N ARG A 179 8.14 18.66 -5.04
CA ARG A 179 8.76 19.94 -5.41
C ARG A 179 8.45 20.18 -6.87
N GLU A 180 7.61 21.16 -7.17
CA GLU A 180 7.10 21.42 -8.52
C GLU A 180 8.21 21.48 -9.58
N ARG A 181 9.30 22.20 -9.29
CA ARG A 181 10.43 22.36 -10.23
C ARG A 181 11.18 21.07 -10.56
N LEU A 182 11.27 20.13 -9.60
CA LEU A 182 12.08 18.90 -9.72
C LEU A 182 11.24 17.67 -10.06
N HIS A 183 9.97 17.67 -9.68
CA HIS A 183 9.09 16.50 -9.73
C HIS A 183 7.91 16.70 -10.69
N LYS A 184 8.02 17.66 -11.62
CA LYS A 184 7.01 17.96 -12.65
C LYS A 184 6.60 16.75 -13.50
N ALA A 185 7.45 15.72 -13.56
CA ALA A 185 7.09 14.46 -14.20
C ALA A 185 5.78 13.86 -13.66
N GLY A 186 5.46 14.07 -12.38
CA GLY A 186 4.21 13.61 -11.77
C GLY A 186 2.96 14.38 -12.16
N ALA A 187 3.05 15.48 -12.91
CA ALA A 187 1.90 16.33 -13.22
C ALA A 187 0.75 15.57 -13.90
N GLY A 188 1.06 14.59 -14.76
CA GLY A 188 0.04 13.73 -15.39
C GLY A 188 -0.70 12.85 -14.39
N VAL A 189 -0.02 12.39 -13.34
CA VAL A 189 -0.63 11.62 -12.24
C VAL A 189 -1.53 12.51 -11.41
N VAL A 190 -1.08 13.72 -11.06
CA VAL A 190 -1.90 14.71 -10.32
C VAL A 190 -3.14 15.11 -11.11
N ALA A 191 -3.02 15.31 -12.42
CA ALA A 191 -4.17 15.57 -13.29
C ALA A 191 -5.18 14.42 -13.22
N HIS A 192 -4.72 13.17 -13.31
CA HIS A 192 -5.60 12.00 -13.17
C HIS A 192 -6.29 11.92 -11.79
N VAL A 193 -5.60 12.30 -10.71
CA VAL A 193 -6.20 12.40 -9.36
C VAL A 193 -7.31 13.44 -9.35
N VAL A 194 -7.04 14.65 -9.84
CA VAL A 194 -8.01 15.75 -9.88
C VAL A 194 -9.25 15.36 -10.69
N ASP A 195 -9.06 14.79 -11.87
CA ASP A 195 -10.19 14.40 -12.72
C ASP A 195 -10.95 13.21 -12.16
N SER A 196 -10.27 12.28 -11.47
CA SER A 196 -10.94 11.19 -10.73
C SER A 196 -11.85 11.72 -9.61
N ILE A 197 -11.41 12.76 -8.87
CA ILE A 197 -12.23 13.39 -7.82
C ILE A 197 -13.44 14.11 -8.44
N LYS A 198 -13.25 14.89 -9.50
CA LYS A 198 -14.35 15.58 -10.20
C LYS A 198 -15.40 14.61 -10.77
N GLN A 199 -14.96 13.48 -11.32
CA GLN A 199 -15.85 12.44 -11.84
C GLN A 199 -16.70 11.83 -10.72
N GLN A 200 -16.15 11.66 -9.51
CA GLN A 200 -16.89 11.16 -8.36
C GLN A 200 -17.97 12.14 -7.91
N GLU A 201 -17.63 13.43 -7.81
CA GLU A 201 -18.59 14.48 -7.46
C GLU A 201 -19.75 14.50 -8.48
N SER A 202 -19.42 14.51 -9.77
CA SER A 202 -20.41 14.56 -10.85
C SER A 202 -21.35 13.33 -10.87
N SER A 203 -20.80 12.14 -10.63
CA SER A 203 -21.59 10.88 -10.59
C SER A 203 -22.55 10.83 -9.39
N THR A 204 -22.17 11.48 -8.28
CA THR A 204 -22.99 11.56 -7.06
C THR A 204 -24.21 12.46 -7.29
N PHE A 205 -24.04 13.59 -7.98
CA PHE A 205 -25.15 14.50 -8.29
C PHE A 205 -26.21 13.90 -9.22
N ILE A 206 -25.81 13.02 -10.15
CA ILE A 206 -26.75 12.34 -11.04
C ILE A 206 -27.58 11.29 -10.29
N THR A 207 -26.96 10.53 -9.38
CA THR A 207 -27.65 9.47 -8.62
C THR A 207 -28.66 10.03 -7.61
N ALA A 208 -28.40 11.22 -7.04
CA ALA A 208 -29.31 11.87 -6.10
C ALA A 208 -30.49 12.61 -6.77
N SER A 209 -30.51 12.70 -8.10
CA SER A 209 -31.51 13.45 -8.88
C SER A 209 -32.53 12.55 -9.61
N LEU A 210 -32.58 11.25 -9.28
CA LEU A 210 -33.52 10.25 -9.81
C LEU A 210 -34.33 9.64 -8.66
#